data_AF-A0A7C0V3S9-F1
#
_entry.id   AF-A0A7C0V3S9-F1
#
_cell.length_a   1.000
_cell.length_b   1.000
_cell.length_c   1.000
_cell.angle_alpha   90.00
_cell.angle_beta   90.00
_cell.angle_gamma   90.00
#
_symmetry.space_group_name_H-M   'P 1'
#
loop_
_entity.id
_entity.type
_entity.pdbx_description
1 polymer ?
#
loop_
_entity_poly.entity_id
_entity_poly.type
_entity_poly.pdbx_seq_one_letter_code
_entity_poly.pdbx_strand_id
1 'polypeptide(L)' 'MKIITKTIEKRSRGFTDIIDITHDVQNLVHASEVQNGQVLVFIPGSTAGITTIEYEPGLLQDLPELFEKIAPQN' A
#
# COMPACT_ATOMS: atom_id res chain seq x y z
N MET A 1 -24.52 2.65 -11.20
CA MET A 1 -23.10 2.75 -10.78
C MET A 1 -22.95 2.03 -9.46
N LYS A 2 -22.21 0.91 -9.42
CA LYS A 2 -21.97 0.15 -8.18
C LYS A 2 -20.77 0.78 -7.47
N ILE A 3 -20.91 1.14 -6.20
CA ILE A 3 -19.80 1.60 -5.35
C ILE A 3 -19.67 0.59 -4.21
N ILE A 4 -18.47 0.08 -3.98
CA ILE A 4 -18.17 -0.85 -2.90
C ILE A 4 -17.02 -0.28 -2.10
N THR A 5 -17.22 -0.15 -0.80
CA THR A 5 -16.19 0.32 0.13
C THR A 5 -15.87 -0.80 1.12
N LYS A 6 -14.58 -1.08 1.27
CA LYS A 6 -14.03 -2.11 2.16
C LYS A 6 -12.78 -1.57 2.84
N THR A 7 -12.44 -2.15 3.99
CA THR A 7 -11.28 -1.76 4.79
C THR A 7 -10.32 -2.94 4.90
N ILE A 8 -9.03 -2.67 4.75
CA ILE A 8 -7.94 -3.61 5.05
C ILE A 8 -7.24 -3.08 6.30
N GLU A 9 -7.05 -3.94 7.30
CA GLU A 9 -6.27 -3.60 8.49
C GLU A 9 -4.88 -4.25 8.41
N LYS A 10 -3.85 -3.45 8.67
CA LYS A 10 -2.45 -3.91 8.75
C LYS A 10 -1.79 -3.34 10.00
N ARG A 11 -0.83 -4.09 10.54
CA ARG A 11 0.04 -3.64 11.62
C ARG A 11 1.42 -3.43 11.03
N SER A 12 2.00 -2.24 11.24
CA SER A 12 3.38 -1.95 10.84
C SER A 12 4.29 -1.91 12.07
N ARG A 13 5.59 -2.11 11.81
CA ARG A 13 6.66 -1.92 12.78
C ARG A 13 7.12 -0.46 12.89
N GLY A 14 6.53 0.46 12.11
CA GLY A 14 6.99 1.84 11.96
C GLY A 14 8.27 1.96 11.11
N PHE A 15 8.86 3.16 11.04
CA PHE A 15 10.18 3.40 10.43
C PHE A 15 10.32 2.86 8.99
N THR A 16 9.38 3.23 8.11
CA THR A 16 9.34 2.77 6.71
C THR A 16 9.20 1.24 6.56
N ASP A 17 8.39 0.62 7.41
CA ASP A 17 7.97 -0.76 7.20
C ASP A 17 7.09 -0.86 5.94
N ILE A 18 7.55 -1.64 4.96
CA ILE A 18 6.86 -1.84 3.68
C ILE A 18 6.01 -3.11 3.80
N ILE A 19 4.71 -2.98 3.55
CA ILE A 19 3.74 -4.07 3.66
C ILE A 19 3.09 -4.27 2.30
N ASP A 20 3.29 -5.43 1.68
CA ASP A 20 2.56 -5.80 0.47
C ASP A 20 1.08 -6.03 0.78
N ILE A 21 0.21 -5.29 0.08
CA ILE A 21 -1.25 -5.41 0.15
C ILE A 21 -1.87 -5.89 -1.17
N THR A 22 -1.05 -6.30 -2.14
CA THR A 22 -1.48 -6.68 -3.50
C THR A 22 -2.54 -7.78 -3.44
N HIS A 23 -2.29 -8.83 -2.66
CA HIS A 23 -3.24 -9.93 -2.49
C HIS A 23 -4.53 -9.51 -1.79
N ASP A 24 -4.46 -8.61 -0.79
CA ASP A 24 -5.66 -8.10 -0.12
C ASP A 24 -6.54 -7.33 -1.12
N VAL A 25 -5.95 -6.42 -1.90
CA VAL A 25 -6.67 -5.63 -2.92
C VAL A 25 -7.22 -6.55 -4.01
N GLN A 26 -6.42 -7.49 -4.52
CA GLN A 26 -6.86 -8.45 -5.53
C GLN A 26 -8.06 -9.26 -5.06
N ASN A 27 -8.06 -9.76 -3.83
CA ASN A 27 -9.18 -10.51 -3.27
C ASN A 27 -10.46 -9.66 -3.17
N LEU A 28 -10.34 -8.39 -2.76
CA LEU A 28 -11.48 -7.48 -2.69
C LEU A 28 -12.03 -7.13 -4.08
N VAL A 29 -11.17 -6.98 -5.08
CA VAL A 29 -11.57 -6.76 -6.47
C VAL A 29 -12.30 -7.98 -7.03
N HIS A 30 -11.78 -9.19 -6.83
CA HIS A 30 -12.46 -10.43 -7.25
C HIS A 30 -13.84 -10.57 -6.59
N ALA A 31 -13.93 -10.34 -5.28
CA ALA A 31 -15.18 -10.40 -4.54
C ALA A 31 -16.19 -9.28 -4.92
N SER A 32 -15.73 -8.22 -5.60
CA SER A 32 -16.60 -7.12 -6.01
C SER A 32 -17.53 -7.47 -7.18
N GLU A 33 -17.14 -8.48 -7.97
CA GLU A 33 -17.77 -8.86 -9.25
C GLU A 33 -17.86 -7.69 -10.28
N VAL A 34 -17.12 -6.60 -10.05
CA VAL A 34 -17.04 -5.47 -10.98
C VAL A 34 -16.08 -5.85 -12.11
N GLN A 35 -16.62 -5.99 -13.33
CA GLN A 35 -15.80 -6.36 -14.49
C GLN A 35 -14.98 -5.20 -15.06
N ASN A 36 -15.54 -3.98 -15.02
CA ASN A 36 -14.91 -2.77 -15.56
C ASN A 36 -15.17 -1.61 -14.61
N GLY A 37 -14.10 -0.95 -14.15
CA GLY A 37 -14.21 0.12 -13.17
C GLY A 37 -12.85 0.65 -12.71
N GLN A 38 -12.86 1.37 -11.59
CA GLN A 38 -11.66 1.91 -10.96
C GLN A 38 -11.59 1.43 -9.51
N VAL A 39 -10.36 1.23 -9.02
CA VAL A 39 -10.08 0.92 -7.62
C VAL A 39 -9.32 2.08 -7.02
N LEU A 40 -9.86 2.63 -5.93
CA LEU A 40 -9.18 3.61 -5.10
C LEU A 40 -8.67 2.92 -3.84
N VAL A 41 -7.34 2.91 -3.66
CA VAL A 41 -6.71 2.48 -2.41
C VAL A 41 -6.28 3.74 -1.66
N PHE A 42 -6.75 3.87 -0.42
CA PHE A 42 -6.55 5.08 0.38
C PHE A 42 -6.22 4.71 1.83
N ILE A 43 -5.19 5.35 2.38
CA ILE A 43 -4.88 5.28 3.81
C ILE A 43 -5.41 6.54 4.49
N PRO A 44 -6.27 6.43 5.52
CA PRO A 44 -6.64 7.56 6.35
C PRO A 44 -5.48 7.89 7.31
N GLY A 45 -4.65 8.89 6.96
CA GLY A 45 -3.56 9.38 7.81
C GLY A 45 -2.47 10.10 7.03
N SER A 46 -1.54 10.75 7.75
CA SER A 46 -0.44 11.52 7.15
C SER A 46 0.94 10.89 7.31
N THR A 47 1.06 9.79 8.05
CA THR A 47 2.34 9.14 8.41
C THR A 47 2.57 7.81 7.70
N ALA A 48 1.75 7.50 6.70
CA ALA A 48 1.88 6.32 5.85
C ALA A 48 1.48 6.69 4.41
N GLY A 49 1.99 5.95 3.43
CA GLY A 49 1.71 6.17 2.01
C GLY A 49 1.28 4.89 1.32
N ILE A 50 0.57 5.05 0.19
CA ILE A 50 0.30 3.97 -0.76
C ILE A 50 1.17 4.23 -1.99
N THR A 51 1.88 3.21 -2.44
CA THR A 51 2.63 3.24 -3.69
C THR A 51 2.58 1.87 -4.36
N THR A 52 2.99 1.82 -5.61
CA THR A 52 3.20 0.59 -6.36
C THR A 52 4.68 0.47 -6.68
N ILE A 53 5.27 -0.66 -6.36
CA ILE A 53 6.67 -0.98 -6.62
C ILE A 53 6.82 -2.50 -6.77
N GLU A 54 7.87 -2.96 -7.42
CA GLU A 54 8.21 -4.38 -7.40
C GLU A 54 8.60 -4.80 -5.97
N TYR A 55 7.92 -5.82 -5.45
CA TYR A 55 8.12 -6.30 -4.08
C TYR A 55 9.24 -7.35 -4.05
N GLU A 56 10.48 -6.88 -4.15
CA GLU A 56 11.67 -7.73 -4.16
C GLU A 56 12.69 -7.28 -3.08
N PRO A 57 13.53 -8.21 -2.56
CA PRO A 57 14.41 -7.93 -1.42
C PRO A 57 15.31 -6.68 -1.51
N GLY A 58 15.82 -6.34 -2.69
CA GLY A 58 16.65 -5.15 -2.94
C GLY A 58 15.87 -3.85 -2.75
N LEU A 59 14.73 -3.70 -3.43
CA LEU A 59 13.86 -2.52 -3.31
C LEU A 59 13.28 -2.35 -1.91
N LEU A 60 13.09 -3.44 -1.17
CA LEU A 60 12.71 -3.37 0.25
C LEU A 60 13.81 -2.75 1.15
N GLN A 61 15.06 -2.73 0.69
CA GLN A 61 16.18 -2.05 1.35
C GLN A 61 16.42 -0.66 0.75
N ASP A 62 16.37 -0.54 -0.58
CA ASP A 62 16.66 0.71 -1.30
C ASP A 62 15.66 1.82 -0.97
N LEU A 63 14.37 1.49 -0.84
CA LEU A 63 13.33 2.50 -0.63
C LEU A 63 13.42 3.15 0.78
N PRO A 64 13.57 2.39 1.88
CA PRO A 64 13.87 2.99 3.19
C PRO A 64 15.15 3.82 3.20
N GLU A 65 16.22 3.36 2.56
CA GLU A 65 17.46 4.14 2.46
C GLU A 65 17.28 5.45 1.69
N LEU A 66 16.50 5.44 0.61
CA LEU A 66 16.18 6.63 -0.15
C LEU A 66 15.40 7.64 0.70
N PHE A 67 14.39 7.19 1.44
CA PHE A 67 13.62 8.06 2.31
C PHE A 67 14.48 8.70 3.40
N GLU A 68 15.39 7.94 4.01
CA GLU A 68 16.33 8.50 5.00
C GLU A 68 17.28 9.53 4.36
N LYS A 69 17.67 9.36 3.09
CA LYS A 69 18.52 10.34 2.37
C LYS A 69 17.79 11.65 2.06
N ILE A 70 16.49 11.60 1.71
CA ILE A 70 15.73 12.79 1.29
C ILE A 70 15.03 13.50 2.46
N ALA A 71 14.64 12.76 3.49
CA ALA A 71 13.88 13.22 4.63
C ALA A 71 14.33 12.44 5.88
N PRO A 72 15.57 12.72 6.35
CA PRO A 72 16.15 12.00 7.48
C PRO A 72 15.32 12.18 8.74
N GLN A 73 15.36 11.18 9.62
CA GLN A 73 14.69 11.26 10.91
C GLN A 73 15.41 12.18 11.90
N ASN A 74 16.72 12.44 11.68
CA ASN A 74 17.56 13.31 12.50
C ASN A 74 18.40 14.28 11.66
#